data_AF-A0A4Z0MYR1-F1
#
_entry.id   AF-A0A4Z0MYR1-F1
#
_cell.length_a   1.000
_cell.length_b   1.000
_cell.length_c   1.000
_cell.angle_alpha   90.00
_cell.angle_beta   90.00
_cell.angle_gamma   90.00
#
_symmetry.space_group_name_H-M   'P 1'
#
loop_
_entity.id
_entity.type
_entity.pdbx_description
1 polymer ?
#
loop_
_entity_poly.entity_id
_entity_poly.type
_entity_poly.pdbx_seq_one_letter_code
_entity_poly.pdbx_strand_id
1 'polypeptide(L)'
;MDWEFEAEVFQWRGPAPYFFVATPAHVDEFLHAHHGELTYGWGVIPAQVRIGATEVNTSLIPKDGVYLVPLKVALRRPEGIDDGVRVRVELHVGKRSAGSAAEGSQMRTFVIDAAVAIDLATSGATIPPQHSLTAPTLLRSQVLAVVYGSVHRGEIDERAGRKILDDIRGLGIRFLGDRSLEAHTWRLAVQLNWPDIHQVEYIALTQLQADALVTADDKLAAAARAFVKTASPADILRR
;
A
#
# COMPACT_ATOMS: atom_id res chain seq x y z
N MET A 1 0.81 -16.62 -15.03
CA MET A 1 1.66 -16.87 -16.20
C MET A 1 3.07 -16.94 -15.70
N ASP A 2 3.84 -17.88 -16.22
CA ASP A 2 5.04 -18.38 -15.57
C ASP A 2 6.14 -18.47 -16.60
N TRP A 3 7.33 -17.97 -16.26
CA TRP A 3 8.53 -18.03 -17.09
C TRP A 3 9.73 -18.45 -16.24
N GLU A 4 10.64 -19.18 -16.87
CA GLU A 4 11.96 -19.48 -16.33
C GLU A 4 12.99 -18.94 -17.32
N PHE A 5 13.95 -18.15 -16.84
CA PHE A 5 15.02 -17.62 -17.68
C PHE A 5 16.30 -17.35 -16.89
N GLU A 6 17.42 -17.30 -17.60
CA GLU A 6 18.69 -16.88 -17.02
C GLU A 6 19.02 -15.46 -17.43
N ALA A 7 19.42 -14.63 -16.47
CA ALA A 7 19.78 -13.24 -16.69
C ALA A 7 20.96 -12.82 -15.83
N GLU A 8 21.75 -11.88 -16.35
CA GLU A 8 22.86 -11.28 -15.62
C GLU A 8 22.33 -10.17 -14.70
N VAL A 9 22.77 -10.22 -13.45
CA VAL A 9 22.45 -9.21 -12.44
C VAL A 9 23.28 -7.97 -12.71
N PHE A 10 22.63 -6.81 -12.71
CA PHE A 10 23.33 -5.53 -12.82
C PHE A 10 22.88 -4.54 -11.75
N GLN A 11 23.80 -3.68 -11.32
CA GLN A 11 23.54 -2.61 -10.37
C GLN A 11 23.19 -1.28 -11.05
N TRP A 12 22.16 -0.59 -10.57
CA TRP A 12 21.84 0.80 -10.93
C TRP A 12 21.90 1.72 -9.70
N ARG A 13 22.50 2.92 -9.86
CA ARG A 13 22.61 3.95 -8.82
C ARG A 13 21.28 4.74 -8.69
N GLY A 14 20.51 4.47 -7.64
CA GLY A 14 19.25 5.18 -7.29
C GLY A 14 18.75 4.82 -5.87
N PRO A 15 17.60 5.34 -5.36
CA PRO A 15 17.01 4.83 -4.12
C PRO A 15 16.61 3.35 -4.29
N ALA A 16 16.79 2.52 -3.26
CA ALA A 16 16.67 1.05 -3.31
C ALA A 16 15.38 0.55 -4.02
N PRO A 17 15.43 -0.57 -4.78
CA PRO A 17 16.49 -1.58 -4.91
C PRO A 17 17.56 -1.24 -5.95
N TYR A 18 18.82 -1.57 -5.63
CA TYR A 18 19.97 -1.26 -6.49
C TYR A 18 20.25 -2.32 -7.57
N PHE A 19 19.67 -3.53 -7.49
CA PHE A 19 20.06 -4.67 -8.32
C PHE A 19 18.87 -5.19 -9.12
N PHE A 20 19.11 -5.52 -10.37
CA PHE A 20 18.08 -5.89 -11.34
C PHE A 20 18.55 -7.01 -12.25
N VAL A 21 17.58 -7.66 -12.87
CA VAL A 21 17.77 -8.46 -14.09
C VAL A 21 16.74 -8.02 -15.12
N ALA A 22 17.12 -8.02 -16.40
CA ALA A 22 16.20 -7.72 -17.49
C ALA A 22 15.44 -8.99 -17.90
N THR A 23 14.14 -8.85 -18.18
CA THR A 23 13.37 -9.94 -18.78
C THR A 23 13.82 -10.20 -20.22
N PRO A 24 13.83 -11.46 -20.70
CA PRO A 24 14.09 -11.77 -22.11
C PRO A 24 13.05 -11.14 -23.05
N ALA A 25 13.41 -10.93 -24.31
CA ALA A 25 12.54 -10.28 -25.31
C ALA A 25 11.14 -10.92 -25.43
N HIS A 26 11.05 -12.25 -25.42
CA HIS A 26 9.76 -12.95 -25.52
C HIS A 26 8.84 -12.73 -24.30
N VAL A 27 9.42 -12.54 -23.12
CA VAL A 27 8.67 -12.20 -21.90
C VAL A 27 8.21 -10.75 -22.00
N ASP A 28 9.11 -9.86 -22.42
CA ASP A 28 8.83 -8.44 -22.56
C ASP A 28 7.73 -8.13 -23.58
N GLU A 29 7.80 -8.74 -24.77
CA GLU A 29 6.76 -8.67 -25.80
C GLU A 29 5.39 -9.07 -25.26
N PHE A 30 5.34 -10.16 -24.48
CA PHE A 30 4.12 -10.60 -23.85
C PHE A 30 3.59 -9.56 -22.84
N LEU A 31 4.46 -9.06 -21.97
CA LEU A 31 4.10 -8.09 -20.93
C LEU A 31 3.60 -6.76 -21.52
N HIS A 32 4.20 -6.28 -22.61
CA HIS A 32 3.73 -5.08 -23.31
C HIS A 32 2.39 -5.31 -24.00
N ALA A 33 2.18 -6.45 -24.65
CA ALA A 33 0.93 -6.78 -25.33
C ALA A 33 -0.27 -6.86 -24.35
N HIS A 34 -0.02 -7.25 -23.10
CA HIS A 34 -1.05 -7.45 -22.08
C HIS A 34 -0.98 -6.39 -20.96
N HIS A 35 -0.20 -5.32 -21.17
CA HIS A 35 0.10 -4.31 -20.15
C HIS A 35 -1.15 -3.72 -19.50
N GLY A 36 -2.19 -3.41 -20.30
CA GLY A 36 -3.45 -2.82 -19.81
C GLY A 36 -4.24 -3.72 -18.86
N GLU A 37 -4.00 -5.03 -18.86
CA GLU A 37 -4.68 -6.01 -18.00
C GLU A 37 -3.85 -6.40 -16.77
N LEU A 38 -2.52 -6.17 -16.84
CA LEU A 38 -1.52 -6.63 -15.87
C LEU A 38 -1.04 -5.52 -14.91
N THR A 39 -1.21 -4.25 -15.29
CA THR A 39 -0.86 -3.10 -14.44
C THR A 39 -2.07 -2.58 -13.66
N TYR A 40 -1.84 -2.11 -12.43
CA TYR A 40 -2.82 -1.35 -11.63
C TYR A 40 -2.67 0.17 -11.82
N GLY A 41 -2.06 0.59 -12.94
CA GLY A 41 -1.57 1.95 -13.20
C GLY A 41 -0.06 2.07 -12.96
N TRP A 42 0.59 3.05 -13.60
CA TRP A 42 2.04 3.40 -13.49
C TRP A 42 3.04 2.60 -14.29
N GLY A 43 2.59 1.67 -15.15
CA GLY A 43 3.54 0.93 -15.98
C GLY A 43 4.18 -0.26 -15.27
N VAL A 44 4.05 -0.38 -13.95
CA VAL A 44 4.63 -1.50 -13.19
C VAL A 44 3.69 -2.69 -13.16
N ILE A 45 4.26 -3.89 -13.19
CA ILE A 45 3.49 -5.15 -13.25
C ILE A 45 3.80 -5.98 -12.00
N PRO A 46 2.82 -6.26 -11.12
CA PRO A 46 3.04 -7.12 -9.96
C PRO A 46 3.47 -8.52 -10.37
N ALA A 47 4.46 -9.04 -9.65
CA ALA A 47 5.06 -10.33 -9.94
C ALA A 47 5.51 -11.04 -8.66
N GLN A 48 5.55 -12.36 -8.74
CA GLN A 48 6.27 -13.19 -7.79
C GLN A 48 7.54 -13.69 -8.47
N VAL A 49 8.66 -13.65 -7.76
CA VAL A 49 9.97 -14.00 -8.28
C VAL A 49 10.63 -14.98 -7.34
N ARG A 50 11.11 -16.09 -7.89
CA ARG A 50 11.92 -17.06 -7.17
C ARG A 50 13.30 -17.20 -7.82
N ILE A 51 14.33 -17.21 -6.99
CA ILE A 51 15.70 -17.57 -7.35
C ILE A 51 16.19 -18.55 -6.30
N GLY A 52 16.67 -19.72 -6.74
CA GLY A 52 17.03 -20.80 -5.81
C GLY A 52 15.85 -21.19 -4.92
N ALA A 53 16.06 -21.13 -3.61
CA ALA A 53 15.05 -21.46 -2.59
C ALA A 53 14.22 -20.24 -2.16
N THR A 54 14.63 -19.03 -2.55
CA THR A 54 14.04 -17.79 -2.05
C THR A 54 13.03 -17.21 -3.02
N GLU A 55 11.82 -16.99 -2.52
CA GLU A 55 10.70 -16.41 -3.27
C GLU A 55 10.26 -15.08 -2.64
N VAL A 56 10.07 -14.05 -3.47
CA VAL A 56 9.61 -12.73 -3.04
C VAL A 56 8.55 -12.18 -3.97
N ASN A 57 7.64 -11.39 -3.40
CA ASN A 57 6.73 -10.55 -4.20
C ASN A 57 7.40 -9.21 -4.53
N THR A 58 7.29 -8.77 -5.78
CA THR A 58 7.86 -7.54 -6.30
C THR A 58 7.00 -6.96 -7.43
N SER A 59 7.41 -5.83 -8.01
CA SER A 59 6.77 -5.30 -9.21
C SER A 59 7.83 -5.08 -10.28
N LEU A 60 7.57 -5.58 -11.49
CA LEU A 60 8.40 -5.34 -12.66
C LEU A 60 8.36 -3.86 -13.01
N ILE A 61 9.53 -3.29 -13.32
CA ILE A 61 9.69 -1.86 -13.58
C ILE A 61 9.98 -1.67 -15.08
N PRO A 62 9.14 -0.93 -15.83
CA PRO A 62 9.42 -0.64 -17.23
C PRO A 62 10.59 0.34 -17.33
N LYS A 63 11.60 0.00 -18.14
CA LYS A 63 12.77 0.84 -18.37
C LYS A 63 13.42 0.53 -19.73
N ASP A 64 13.70 1.57 -20.49
CA ASP A 64 14.43 1.50 -21.77
C ASP A 64 13.86 0.45 -22.74
N GLY A 65 12.52 0.34 -22.75
CA GLY A 65 11.79 -0.60 -23.59
C GLY A 65 11.63 -2.01 -23.01
N VAL A 66 12.26 -2.33 -21.87
CA VAL A 66 12.16 -3.65 -21.22
C VAL A 66 11.60 -3.61 -19.81
N TYR A 67 11.05 -4.70 -19.31
CA TYR A 67 10.73 -4.88 -17.90
C TYR A 67 11.94 -5.37 -17.09
N LEU A 68 12.19 -4.69 -15.98
CA LEU A 68 13.23 -5.06 -15.02
C LEU A 68 12.62 -5.76 -13.81
N VAL A 69 13.24 -6.86 -13.40
CA VAL A 69 12.91 -7.56 -12.16
C VAL A 69 13.78 -6.99 -11.03
N PRO A 70 13.19 -6.35 -9.99
CA PRO A 70 13.97 -5.82 -8.88
C PRO A 70 14.41 -6.95 -7.94
N LEU A 71 15.72 -7.07 -7.73
CA LEU A 71 16.31 -8.03 -6.80
C LEU A 71 16.48 -7.40 -5.41
N LYS A 72 15.41 -7.49 -4.61
CA LYS A 72 15.37 -6.99 -3.24
C LYS A 72 16.43 -7.66 -2.37
N VAL A 73 16.85 -6.97 -1.30
CA VAL A 73 17.80 -7.51 -0.31
C VAL A 73 17.35 -8.86 0.25
N ALA A 74 16.05 -9.04 0.47
CA ALA A 74 15.45 -10.28 0.95
C ALA A 74 15.61 -11.46 -0.03
N LEU A 75 15.69 -11.19 -1.33
CA LEU A 75 15.96 -12.21 -2.36
C LEU A 75 17.46 -12.46 -2.52
N ARG A 76 18.26 -11.39 -2.51
CA ARG A 76 19.70 -11.49 -2.79
C ARG A 76 20.53 -12.07 -1.67
N ARG A 77 20.28 -11.68 -0.42
CA ARG A 77 21.14 -12.08 0.70
C ARG A 77 21.14 -13.59 0.96
N PRO A 78 19.98 -14.27 1.02
CA PRO A 78 19.96 -15.71 1.26
C PRO A 78 20.61 -16.51 0.12
N GLU A 79 20.46 -16.04 -1.12
CA GLU A 79 20.97 -16.71 -2.32
C GLU A 79 22.40 -16.27 -2.71
N GLY A 80 23.04 -15.39 -1.92
CA GLY A 80 24.41 -14.92 -2.18
C GLY A 80 24.57 -14.15 -3.50
N ILE A 81 23.53 -13.42 -3.94
CA ILE A 81 23.50 -12.74 -5.24
C ILE A 81 24.13 -11.34 -5.18
N ASP A 82 25.14 -11.12 -6.02
CA ASP A 82 25.84 -9.84 -6.18
C ASP A 82 25.83 -9.35 -7.64
N ASP A 83 26.50 -8.23 -7.92
CA ASP A 83 26.61 -7.64 -9.26
C ASP A 83 27.34 -8.56 -10.25
N GLY A 84 26.89 -8.60 -11.50
CA GLY A 84 27.52 -9.34 -12.59
C GLY A 84 27.32 -10.86 -12.59
N VAL A 85 26.64 -11.43 -11.58
CA VAL A 85 26.38 -12.88 -11.56
C VAL A 85 25.18 -13.24 -12.44
N ARG A 86 25.21 -14.41 -13.07
CA ARG A 86 24.02 -14.94 -13.78
C ARG A 86 23.16 -15.75 -12.82
N VAL A 87 21.87 -15.45 -12.82
CA VAL A 87 20.87 -16.13 -11.98
C VAL A 87 19.79 -16.73 -12.85
N ARG A 88 19.28 -17.87 -12.40
CA ARG A 88 18.05 -18.47 -12.92
C ARG A 88 16.86 -17.88 -12.17
N VAL A 89 15.97 -17.26 -12.92
CA VAL A 89 14.81 -16.53 -12.43
C VAL A 89 13.57 -17.29 -12.82
N GLU A 90 12.75 -17.58 -11.84
CA GLU A 90 11.39 -18.04 -12.04
C GLU A 90 10.45 -16.89 -11.74
N LEU A 91 9.71 -16.48 -12.76
CA LEU A 91 8.86 -15.30 -12.77
C LEU A 91 7.41 -15.72 -12.95
N HIS A 92 6.57 -15.37 -11.99
CA HIS A 92 5.12 -15.50 -12.10
C HIS A 92 4.47 -14.11 -12.20
N VAL A 93 3.73 -13.86 -13.28
CA VAL A 93 2.88 -12.68 -13.48
C VAL A 93 1.43 -13.12 -13.68
N GLY A 94 0.52 -12.53 -12.92
CA GLY A 94 -0.91 -12.76 -13.06
C GLY A 94 -1.70 -11.95 -12.05
N LYS A 95 -3.02 -11.80 -12.26
CA LYS A 95 -3.93 -11.35 -11.22
C LYS A 95 -3.93 -12.39 -10.11
N ARG A 96 -3.16 -12.15 -9.06
CA ARG A 96 -3.26 -12.96 -7.85
C ARG A 96 -4.27 -12.32 -6.91
N SER A 97 -5.38 -13.03 -6.72
CA SER A 97 -5.96 -13.20 -5.40
C SER A 97 -4.82 -13.52 -4.42
N ALA A 98 -4.80 -12.81 -3.29
CA ALA A 98 -3.80 -12.98 -2.25
C ALA A 98 -3.56 -14.46 -1.95
N GLY A 99 -2.28 -14.85 -1.93
CA GLY A 99 -1.82 -16.22 -2.08
C GLY A 99 -2.28 -17.22 -1.01
N SER A 100 -2.23 -18.49 -1.41
CA SER A 100 -2.20 -19.66 -0.52
C SER A 100 -0.84 -19.76 0.16
N ALA A 101 -0.80 -19.46 1.47
CA ALA A 101 -0.01 -20.18 2.47
C ALA A 101 -0.62 -19.91 3.86
N ALA A 102 -1.00 -21.00 4.55
CA ALA A 102 -1.57 -21.10 5.89
C ALA A 102 -3.02 -20.62 6.07
N GLU A 103 -3.95 -21.58 6.22
CA GLU A 103 -5.23 -21.34 6.91
C GLU A 103 -4.94 -20.87 8.34
N GLY A 104 -5.32 -19.62 8.64
CA GLY A 104 -5.14 -19.03 9.97
C GLY A 104 -5.37 -17.52 10.00
N SER A 105 -6.62 -17.09 9.77
CA SER A 105 -7.14 -15.71 9.82
C SER A 105 -6.77 -14.79 8.65
N GLN A 106 -7.78 -14.47 7.83
CA GLN A 106 -7.70 -13.47 6.76
C GLN A 106 -7.27 -12.12 7.36
N MET A 107 -6.10 -11.61 6.97
CA MET A 107 -5.69 -10.28 7.39
C MET A 107 -6.66 -9.23 6.86
N ARG A 108 -7.13 -8.31 7.71
CA ARG A 108 -8.00 -7.20 7.29
C ARG A 108 -7.25 -5.88 7.34
N THR A 109 -7.34 -5.12 6.27
CA THR A 109 -6.75 -3.79 6.13
C THR A 109 -7.84 -2.75 6.21
N PHE A 110 -7.67 -1.75 7.07
CA PHE A 110 -8.64 -0.67 7.25
C PHE A 110 -8.01 0.67 6.85
N VAL A 111 -8.73 1.45 6.03
CA VAL A 111 -8.45 2.88 5.91
C VAL A 111 -9.11 3.59 7.08
N ILE A 112 -8.36 4.43 7.79
CA ILE A 112 -8.89 5.23 8.90
C ILE A 112 -8.73 6.73 8.62
N ASP A 113 -9.68 7.54 9.10
CA ASP A 113 -9.56 9.00 9.10
C ASP A 113 -8.86 9.55 10.36
N ALA A 114 -8.66 10.87 10.39
CA ALA A 114 -8.00 11.53 11.50
C ALA A 114 -8.72 11.36 12.85
N ALA A 115 -10.06 11.38 12.85
CA ALA A 115 -10.84 11.25 14.08
C ALA A 115 -10.71 9.84 14.68
N VAL A 116 -10.78 8.81 13.84
CA VAL A 116 -10.58 7.41 14.24
C VAL A 116 -9.15 7.17 14.72
N ALA A 117 -8.14 7.75 14.06
CA ALA A 117 -6.76 7.65 14.52
C ALA A 117 -6.56 8.26 15.93
N ILE A 118 -7.19 9.42 16.20
CA ILE A 118 -7.15 10.07 17.51
C ILE A 118 -7.86 9.21 18.56
N ASP A 119 -9.05 8.67 18.25
CA ASP A 119 -9.81 7.81 19.16
C ASP A 119 -9.04 6.53 19.55
N LEU A 120 -8.42 5.86 18.57
CA LEU A 120 -7.59 4.68 18.84
C LEU A 120 -6.38 5.01 19.73
N ALA A 121 -5.76 6.17 19.51
CA ALA A 121 -4.61 6.61 20.29
C ALA A 121 -4.99 6.99 21.73
N THR A 122 -6.07 7.77 21.92
CA THR A 122 -6.51 8.22 23.26
C THR A 122 -7.09 7.09 24.09
N SER A 123 -7.70 6.09 23.46
CA SER A 123 -8.20 4.88 24.13
C SER A 123 -7.09 3.86 24.47
N GLY A 124 -5.87 4.06 23.97
CA GLY A 124 -4.78 3.08 24.14
C GLY A 124 -5.06 1.75 23.44
N ALA A 125 -5.79 1.78 22.33
CA ALA A 125 -6.20 0.59 21.61
C ALA A 125 -5.01 -0.22 21.09
N THR A 126 -5.07 -1.54 21.23
CA THR A 126 -4.10 -2.46 20.63
C THR A 126 -4.71 -3.10 19.39
N ILE A 127 -4.09 -2.87 18.24
CA ILE A 127 -4.55 -3.42 16.96
C ILE A 127 -4.25 -4.93 16.93
N PRO A 128 -5.25 -5.80 16.67
CA PRO A 128 -5.02 -7.23 16.51
C PRO A 128 -3.98 -7.51 15.41
N PRO A 129 -3.10 -8.52 15.55
CA PRO A 129 -2.06 -8.80 14.55
C PRO A 129 -2.63 -9.24 13.19
N GLN A 130 -3.89 -9.65 13.15
CA GLN A 130 -4.62 -9.95 11.91
C GLN A 130 -5.11 -8.68 11.20
N HIS A 131 -5.07 -7.53 11.86
CA HIS A 131 -5.57 -6.27 11.33
C HIS A 131 -4.41 -5.31 11.03
N SER A 132 -4.57 -4.53 9.98
CA SER A 132 -3.62 -3.49 9.62
C SER A 132 -4.33 -2.18 9.31
N LEU A 133 -3.63 -1.06 9.55
CA LEU A 133 -4.14 0.28 9.33
C LEU A 133 -3.40 0.94 8.18
N THR A 134 -4.14 1.61 7.31
CA THR A 134 -3.59 2.43 6.23
C THR A 134 -4.32 3.77 6.17
N ALA A 135 -3.67 4.79 5.62
CA ALA A 135 -4.28 6.10 5.45
C ALA A 135 -3.60 6.92 4.34
N PRO A 136 -4.30 7.89 3.75
CA PRO A 136 -3.65 8.84 2.87
C PRO A 136 -2.63 9.69 3.62
N THR A 137 -1.60 10.20 2.93
CA THR A 137 -0.53 11.01 3.56
C THR A 137 -1.06 12.27 4.25
N LEU A 138 -2.19 12.80 3.80
CA LEU A 138 -2.85 13.97 4.39
C LEU A 138 -3.37 13.73 5.82
N LEU A 139 -3.55 12.48 6.24
CA LEU A 139 -4.02 12.18 7.60
C LEU A 139 -3.12 12.82 8.66
N ARG A 140 -1.80 12.90 8.39
CA ARG A 140 -0.83 13.48 9.33
C ARG A 140 -1.11 14.95 9.61
N SER A 141 -1.36 15.75 8.56
CA SER A 141 -1.64 17.18 8.72
C SER A 141 -3.03 17.40 9.32
N GLN A 142 -4.01 16.57 8.98
CA GLN A 142 -5.34 16.64 9.58
C GLN A 142 -5.32 16.33 11.08
N VAL A 143 -4.66 15.25 11.49
CA VAL A 143 -4.48 14.91 12.92
C VAL A 143 -3.81 16.07 13.66
N LEU A 144 -2.73 16.63 13.10
CA LEU A 144 -2.04 17.78 13.70
C LEU A 144 -2.99 18.98 13.87
N ALA A 145 -3.77 19.31 12.85
CA ALA A 145 -4.72 20.42 12.89
C ALA A 145 -5.83 20.20 13.94
N VAL A 146 -6.38 18.99 14.03
CA VAL A 146 -7.40 18.64 15.04
C VAL A 146 -6.82 18.75 16.46
N VAL A 147 -5.69 18.10 16.71
CA VAL A 147 -5.05 18.09 18.04
C VAL A 147 -4.62 19.50 18.46
N TYR A 148 -3.95 20.25 17.58
CA TYR A 148 -3.57 21.62 17.87
C TYR A 148 -4.80 22.51 18.10
N GLY A 149 -5.87 22.33 17.33
CA GLY A 149 -7.13 23.04 17.52
C GLY A 149 -7.70 22.83 18.93
N SER A 150 -7.68 21.60 19.43
CA SER A 150 -8.13 21.29 20.81
C SER A 150 -7.23 21.91 21.89
N VAL A 151 -5.91 21.92 21.68
CA VAL A 151 -4.98 22.64 22.57
C VAL A 151 -5.27 24.15 22.57
N HIS A 152 -5.46 24.72 21.39
CA HIS A 152 -5.70 26.15 21.23
C HIS A 152 -7.02 26.61 21.86
N ARG A 153 -8.06 25.75 21.81
CA ARG A 153 -9.35 25.99 22.49
C ARG A 153 -9.33 25.68 23.98
N GLY A 154 -8.23 25.15 24.53
CA GLY A 154 -8.11 24.80 25.94
C GLY A 154 -8.86 23.54 26.36
N GLU A 155 -9.25 22.68 25.40
CA GLU A 155 -9.91 21.40 25.67
C GLU A 155 -8.94 20.36 26.26
N ILE A 156 -7.67 20.45 25.85
CA ILE A 156 -6.56 19.64 26.35
C ILE A 156 -5.33 20.52 26.53
N ASP A 157 -4.40 20.12 27.40
CA ASP A 157 -3.12 20.81 27.53
C ASP A 157 -2.12 20.40 26.43
N GLU A 158 -1.04 21.17 26.28
CA GLU A 158 -0.02 20.95 25.25
C GLU A 158 0.71 19.60 25.41
N ARG A 159 0.83 19.10 26.66
CA ARG A 159 1.47 17.81 26.96
C ARG A 159 0.58 16.66 26.48
N ALA A 160 -0.72 16.72 26.75
CA ALA A 160 -1.71 15.77 26.28
C ALA A 160 -1.79 15.76 24.75
N GLY A 161 -1.79 16.94 24.12
CA GLY A 161 -1.74 17.04 22.66
C GLY A 161 -0.51 16.36 22.05
N ARG A 162 0.69 16.62 22.59
CA ARG A 162 1.92 15.92 22.15
C ARG A 162 1.84 14.41 22.34
N LYS A 163 1.31 13.96 23.49
CA LYS A 163 1.14 12.53 23.77
C LYS A 163 0.26 11.84 22.72
N ILE A 164 -0.88 12.45 22.34
CA ILE A 164 -1.76 11.90 21.30
C ILE A 164 -1.00 11.71 19.98
N LEU A 165 -0.22 12.71 19.56
CA LEU A 165 0.57 12.63 18.33
C LEU A 165 1.62 11.52 18.38
N ASP A 166 2.23 11.30 19.55
CA ASP A 166 3.20 10.22 19.77
C ASP A 166 2.52 8.84 19.77
N ASP A 167 1.38 8.70 20.43
CA ASP A 167 0.61 7.46 20.48
C ASP A 167 0.13 7.04 19.08
N ILE A 168 -0.28 7.99 18.22
CA ILE A 168 -0.65 7.72 16.83
C ILE A 168 0.52 7.14 16.02
N ARG A 169 1.77 7.53 16.30
CA ARG A 169 2.95 6.92 15.65
C ARG A 169 3.10 5.45 16.04
N GLY A 170 2.66 5.08 17.23
CA GLY A 170 2.63 3.70 17.73
C GLY A 170 1.59 2.80 17.08
N LEU A 171 0.59 3.36 16.39
CA LEU A 171 -0.48 2.58 15.74
C LEU A 171 -0.03 1.81 14.48
N GLY A 172 1.19 2.05 13.98
CA GLY A 172 1.72 1.32 12.82
C GLY A 172 0.99 1.62 11.50
N ILE A 173 0.41 2.82 11.36
CA ILE A 173 -0.34 3.23 10.17
C ILE A 173 0.59 3.30 8.95
N ARG A 174 0.23 2.57 7.88
CA ARG A 174 0.86 2.70 6.57
C ARG A 174 0.32 3.94 5.85
N PHE A 175 1.21 4.81 5.38
CA PHE A 175 0.81 6.03 4.65
C PHE A 175 1.03 5.88 3.15
N LEU A 176 0.03 6.29 2.36
CA LEU A 176 0.04 6.20 0.90
C LEU A 176 -0.40 7.52 0.30
N GLY A 177 0.23 7.93 -0.80
CA GLY A 177 0.07 9.26 -1.39
C GLY A 177 0.79 9.34 -2.73
N ASP A 178 0.75 8.26 -3.49
CA ASP A 178 1.31 8.22 -4.83
C ASP A 178 0.36 8.85 -5.86
N ARG A 179 0.86 9.08 -7.06
CA ARG A 179 0.05 9.65 -8.14
C ARG A 179 -1.11 8.73 -8.55
N SER A 180 -1.07 7.42 -8.23
CA SER A 180 -2.19 6.49 -8.49
C SER A 180 -3.39 6.88 -7.69
N LEU A 181 -3.15 7.10 -6.40
CA LEU A 181 -4.17 7.54 -5.48
C LEU A 181 -4.74 8.88 -5.96
N GLU A 182 -3.89 9.84 -6.31
CA GLU A 182 -4.33 11.15 -6.83
C GLU A 182 -5.24 11.03 -8.07
N ALA A 183 -4.82 10.26 -9.07
CA ALA A 183 -5.59 10.06 -10.30
C ALA A 183 -6.91 9.29 -10.06
N HIS A 184 -6.92 8.38 -9.09
CA HIS A 184 -8.13 7.66 -8.70
C HIS A 184 -9.11 8.57 -7.94
N THR A 185 -8.59 9.35 -6.99
CA THR A 185 -9.32 10.35 -6.23
C THR A 185 -10.00 11.36 -7.14
N TRP A 186 -9.29 11.88 -8.17
CA TRP A 186 -9.88 12.80 -9.13
C TRP A 186 -11.08 12.22 -9.87
N ARG A 187 -10.95 11.01 -10.41
CA ARG A 187 -12.04 10.33 -11.13
C ARG A 187 -13.24 10.08 -10.22
N LEU A 188 -12.97 9.63 -9.00
CA LEU A 188 -14.01 9.34 -8.02
C LEU A 188 -14.72 10.63 -7.56
N ALA A 189 -13.99 11.74 -7.40
CA ALA A 189 -14.57 13.02 -7.00
C ALA A 189 -15.52 13.59 -8.06
N VAL A 190 -15.16 13.48 -9.34
CA VAL A 190 -16.05 13.85 -10.45
C VAL A 190 -17.32 13.01 -10.44
N GLN A 191 -17.21 11.72 -10.17
CA GLN A 191 -18.37 10.82 -10.11
C GLN A 191 -19.26 11.07 -8.89
N LEU A 192 -18.67 11.29 -7.72
CA LEU A 192 -19.38 11.57 -6.48
C LEU A 192 -20.00 12.97 -6.46
N ASN A 193 -19.45 13.91 -7.24
CA ASN A 193 -19.72 15.34 -7.11
C ASN A 193 -19.57 15.83 -5.66
N TRP A 194 -18.55 15.30 -4.95
CA TRP A 194 -18.31 15.58 -3.54
C TRP A 194 -17.49 16.86 -3.37
N PRO A 195 -17.86 17.76 -2.44
CA PRO A 195 -17.23 19.07 -2.33
C PRO A 195 -15.81 19.04 -1.75
N ASP A 196 -15.46 18.03 -0.94
CA ASP A 196 -14.15 17.93 -0.30
C ASP A 196 -13.30 16.80 -0.90
N ILE A 197 -12.36 17.17 -1.77
CA ILE A 197 -11.46 16.23 -2.42
C ILE A 197 -10.61 15.41 -1.43
N HIS A 198 -10.29 15.96 -0.26
CA HIS A 198 -9.49 15.27 0.75
C HIS A 198 -10.25 14.09 1.35
N GLN A 199 -11.57 14.22 1.51
CA GLN A 199 -12.43 13.14 1.99
C GLN A 199 -12.56 12.01 0.94
N VAL A 200 -12.56 12.36 -0.35
CA VAL A 200 -12.61 11.39 -1.44
C VAL A 200 -11.34 10.52 -1.47
N GLU A 201 -10.19 11.05 -1.05
CA GLU A 201 -8.93 10.31 -1.02
C GLU A 201 -8.98 9.08 -0.09
N TYR A 202 -9.75 9.15 1.00
CA TYR A 202 -9.98 8.00 1.88
C TYR A 202 -10.79 6.90 1.19
N ILE A 203 -11.81 7.27 0.42
CA ILE A 203 -12.63 6.31 -0.34
C ILE A 203 -11.78 5.68 -1.46
N ALA A 204 -11.05 6.50 -2.20
CA ALA A 204 -10.17 6.06 -3.27
C ALA A 204 -9.07 5.11 -2.76
N LEU A 205 -8.44 5.44 -1.63
CA LEU A 205 -7.44 4.55 -1.02
C LEU A 205 -8.06 3.23 -0.59
N THR A 206 -9.30 3.27 -0.06
CA THR A 206 -10.02 2.06 0.33
C THR A 206 -10.26 1.16 -0.88
N GLN A 207 -10.71 1.71 -2.02
CA GLN A 207 -10.91 0.93 -3.24
C GLN A 207 -9.64 0.25 -3.75
N LEU A 208 -8.48 0.89 -3.53
CA LEU A 208 -7.21 0.41 -4.06
C LEU A 208 -6.51 -0.62 -3.14
N GLN A 209 -6.53 -0.42 -1.82
CA GLN A 209 -5.61 -1.13 -0.91
C GLN A 209 -6.21 -1.54 0.45
N ALA A 210 -7.53 -1.46 0.66
CA ALA A 210 -8.12 -1.85 1.95
C ALA A 210 -9.46 -2.57 1.84
N ASP A 211 -9.82 -3.30 2.89
CA ASP A 211 -11.06 -4.07 2.98
C ASP A 211 -12.25 -3.23 3.43
N ALA A 212 -12.01 -2.15 4.19
CA ALA A 212 -13.04 -1.24 4.65
C ALA A 212 -12.51 0.16 5.00
N LEU A 213 -13.38 1.15 4.85
CA LEU A 213 -13.22 2.49 5.39
C LEU A 213 -13.82 2.55 6.80
N VAL A 214 -13.06 3.11 7.75
CA VAL A 214 -13.52 3.44 9.10
C VAL A 214 -13.37 4.94 9.30
N THR A 215 -14.50 5.61 9.48
CA THR A 215 -14.57 7.07 9.63
C THR A 215 -15.58 7.42 10.70
N ALA A 216 -15.32 8.50 11.44
CA ALA A 216 -16.28 9.06 12.39
C ALA A 216 -17.22 10.08 11.74
N ASP A 217 -17.01 10.43 10.45
CA ASP A 217 -17.88 11.32 9.69
C ASP A 217 -19.00 10.52 9.03
N ASP A 218 -20.22 10.64 9.58
CA ASP A 218 -21.41 9.95 9.08
C ASP A 218 -21.75 10.32 7.63
N LYS A 219 -21.48 11.55 7.20
CA LYS A 219 -21.73 11.99 5.82
C LYS A 219 -20.76 11.32 4.87
N LEU A 220 -19.48 11.26 5.25
CA LEU A 220 -18.47 10.54 4.49
C LEU A 220 -18.78 9.04 4.44
N ALA A 221 -19.13 8.43 5.58
CA ALA A 221 -19.53 7.03 5.63
C ALA A 221 -20.71 6.73 4.70
N ALA A 222 -21.75 7.57 4.72
CA ALA A 222 -22.91 7.40 3.86
C ALA A 222 -22.56 7.48 2.37
N ALA A 223 -21.74 8.47 1.97
CA ALA A 223 -21.27 8.61 0.60
C ALA A 223 -20.38 7.44 0.15
N ALA A 224 -19.51 6.96 1.05
CA ALA A 224 -18.57 5.89 0.77
C ALA A 224 -19.24 4.51 0.53
N ARG A 225 -20.39 4.23 1.17
CA ARG A 225 -21.08 2.93 1.06
C ARG A 225 -21.46 2.51 -0.36
N ALA A 226 -21.61 3.45 -1.28
CA ALA A 226 -21.86 3.15 -2.69
C ALA A 226 -20.62 2.61 -3.42
N PHE A 227 -19.42 2.74 -2.83
CA PHE A 227 -18.13 2.50 -3.49
C PHE A 227 -17.25 1.50 -2.75
N VAL A 228 -17.36 1.46 -1.42
CA VAL A 228 -16.53 0.63 -0.53
C VAL A 228 -17.33 0.13 0.66
N LYS A 229 -16.84 -0.93 1.29
CA LYS A 229 -17.34 -1.37 2.59
C LYS A 229 -16.98 -0.33 3.65
N THR A 230 -17.94 0.04 4.48
CA THR A 230 -17.70 0.83 5.69
C THR A 230 -17.74 -0.06 6.92
N ALA A 231 -16.89 0.20 7.90
CA ALA A 231 -16.85 -0.48 9.18
C ALA A 231 -16.80 0.52 10.34
N SER A 232 -17.09 0.05 11.54
CA SER A 232 -17.00 0.85 12.77
C SER A 232 -15.60 0.74 13.39
N PRO A 233 -15.19 1.69 14.25
CA PRO A 233 -13.94 1.57 15.02
C PRO A 233 -13.85 0.25 15.82
N ALA A 234 -14.99 -0.25 16.32
CA ALA A 234 -15.05 -1.52 17.02
C ALA A 234 -14.63 -2.72 16.13
N ASP A 235 -14.84 -2.65 14.82
CA ASP A 235 -14.46 -3.72 13.89
C ASP A 235 -12.94 -3.82 13.71
N ILE A 236 -12.21 -2.73 13.93
CA ILE A 236 -10.74 -2.73 13.97
C ILE A 236 -10.22 -3.58 15.14
N LEU A 237 -10.97 -3.65 16.23
CA LEU A 237 -10.53 -4.30 17.48
C LEU A 237 -11.05 -5.73 17.65
N ARG A 238 -12.01 -6.15 16.82
CA ARG A 238 -12.53 -7.53 16.81
C ARG A 238 -11.49 -8.49 16.24
N ARG A 239 -11.33 -9.67 16.85
CA ARG A 239 -10.46 -10.74 16.34
C ARG A 239 -11.20 -11.62 15.33
#